data_AF-A0A433CYX2-F1
#
_entry.id   AF-A0A433CYX2-F1
#
_cell.length_a   1.000
_cell.length_b   1.000
_cell.length_c   1.000
_cell.angle_alpha   90.00
_cell.angle_beta   90.00
_cell.angle_gamma   90.00
#
_symmetry.space_group_name_H-M   'P 1'
#
loop_
_entity.id
_entity.type
_entity.pdbx_description
1 polymer ?
#
loop_
_entity_poly.entity_id
_entity_poly.type
_entity_poly.pdbx_seq_one_letter_code
_entity_poly.pdbx_strand_id
1 'polypeptide(L)'
;MSMLNCDLLMNLDAIVRWICCRNDVFSGIQVIFCGDFLQLAPVEYQQHQQQPSLPRYAFESPIWNMKQIVTVELKMPYRQQTDTGFAELLNQIYIGQFMPDVLRQLQIRCNLWPLSTGCTSLCATYKEVKAINDA
;
A
#
# COMPACT_ATOMS: atom_id res chain seq x y z
N MET A 1 1.12 -4.80 -3.69
CA MET A 1 0.80 -4.19 -5.00
C MET A 1 0.60 -2.68 -4.95
N SER A 2 0.15 -2.08 -3.84
CA SER A 2 -0.19 -0.65 -3.78
C SER A 2 0.94 0.32 -4.15
N MET A 3 2.19 -0.05 -3.91
CA MET A 3 3.38 0.74 -4.29
C MET A 3 3.87 0.49 -5.73
N LEU A 4 3.23 -0.40 -6.48
CA LEU A 4 3.56 -0.65 -7.89
C LEU A 4 2.99 0.49 -8.74
N ASN A 5 3.85 1.22 -9.45
CA ASN A 5 3.40 2.24 -10.38
C ASN A 5 3.03 1.66 -11.76
N CYS A 6 2.33 2.46 -12.56
CA CYS A 6 1.90 2.09 -13.91
C CYS A 6 3.08 1.65 -14.79
N ASP A 7 4.16 2.45 -14.83
CA ASP A 7 5.32 2.18 -15.67
C ASP A 7 6.01 0.85 -15.36
N LEU A 8 6.16 0.52 -14.07
CA LEU A 8 6.78 -0.74 -13.69
C LEU A 8 5.94 -1.94 -14.13
N LEU A 9 4.61 -1.87 -14.01
CA LEU A 9 3.73 -2.92 -14.50
C LEU A 9 3.85 -3.09 -16.03
N MET A 10 3.90 -1.97 -16.77
CA MET A 10 4.09 -1.99 -18.22
C MET A 10 5.44 -2.55 -18.64
N ASN A 11 6.51 -2.15 -17.96
CA ASN A 11 7.85 -2.64 -18.23
C ASN A 11 7.96 -4.14 -17.94
N LEU A 12 7.34 -4.64 -16.87
CA LEU A 12 7.31 -6.06 -16.56
C LEU A 12 6.62 -6.87 -17.67
N ASP A 13 5.46 -6.42 -18.15
CA ASP A 13 4.77 -7.05 -19.27
C ASP A 13 5.62 -7.03 -20.55
N ALA A 14 6.22 -5.88 -20.89
CA ALA A 14 7.07 -5.74 -22.07
C ALA A 14 8.28 -6.68 -22.03
N ILE A 15 8.94 -6.80 -20.87
CA ILE A 15 10.07 -7.72 -20.67
C ILE A 15 9.60 -9.17 -20.85
N VAL A 16 8.47 -9.55 -20.26
CA VAL A 16 7.93 -10.92 -20.36
C VAL A 16 7.53 -11.27 -21.80
N ARG A 17 6.95 -10.33 -22.55
CA ARG A 17 6.65 -10.50 -23.98
C ARG A 17 7.89 -10.69 -24.82
N TRP A 18 8.92 -9.90 -24.53
CA TRP A 18 10.21 -10.00 -25.22
C TRP A 18 10.90 -11.35 -24.97
N ILE A 19 10.94 -11.80 -23.72
CA ILE A 19 11.58 -13.09 -23.36
C ILE A 19 10.83 -14.28 -23.97
N CYS A 20 9.50 -14.27 -23.93
CA CYS A 20 8.70 -15.43 -24.37
C CYS A 20 8.31 -15.38 -25.86
N CYS A 21 8.64 -14.31 -26.58
CA CYS A 21 8.25 -14.08 -27.98
C CYS A 21 6.73 -14.25 -28.22
N ARG A 22 5.90 -13.75 -27.28
CA ARG A 22 4.43 -13.78 -27.36
C ARG A 22 3.86 -12.41 -27.06
N ASN A 23 2.82 -12.02 -27.81
CA ASN A 23 2.19 -10.70 -27.67
C ASN A 23 1.01 -10.66 -26.68
N ASP A 24 0.64 -11.80 -26.10
CA ASP A 24 -0.34 -11.86 -25.02
C ASP A 24 0.14 -11.05 -23.81
N VAL A 25 -0.77 -10.40 -23.08
CA VAL A 25 -0.43 -9.78 -21.78
C VAL A 25 0.23 -10.82 -20.87
N PHE A 26 1.38 -10.46 -20.30
CA PHE A 26 2.32 -11.31 -19.57
C PHE A 26 2.67 -12.61 -20.30
N SER A 27 2.67 -12.62 -21.64
CA SER A 27 2.90 -13.81 -22.48
C SER A 27 1.98 -15.00 -22.15
N GLY A 28 0.81 -14.73 -21.56
CA GLY A 28 -0.14 -15.76 -21.12
C GLY A 28 0.17 -16.37 -19.75
N ILE A 29 1.15 -15.86 -19.02
CA ILE A 29 1.44 -16.28 -17.63
C ILE A 29 0.27 -15.86 -16.74
N GLN A 30 -0.15 -16.78 -15.86
CA GLN A 30 -1.11 -16.45 -14.81
C GLN A 30 -0.45 -15.57 -13.75
N VAL A 31 -0.94 -14.34 -13.61
CA VAL A 31 -0.45 -13.37 -12.63
C VAL A 31 -1.48 -13.22 -11.51
N ILE A 32 -1.01 -13.33 -10.26
CA ILE A 32 -1.83 -13.10 -9.07
C ILE A 32 -1.29 -11.85 -8.37
N PHE A 33 -2.11 -10.81 -8.28
CA PHE A 33 -1.79 -9.60 -7.55
C PHE A 33 -2.32 -9.69 -6.12
N CYS A 34 -1.48 -9.31 -5.15
CA CYS A 34 -1.88 -9.19 -3.75
C CYS A 34 -1.42 -7.84 -3.19
N GLY A 35 -2.33 -7.11 -2.55
CA GLY A 35 -2.05 -5.82 -1.95
C GLY A 35 -3.31 -5.05 -1.58
N ASP A 36 -3.09 -3.85 -1.09
CA ASP A 36 -4.13 -2.98 -0.54
C ASP A 36 -3.83 -1.52 -0.91
N PHE A 37 -4.59 -0.98 -1.86
CA PHE A 37 -4.34 0.36 -2.41
C PHE A 37 -4.55 1.51 -1.42
N LEU A 38 -5.23 1.26 -0.30
CA LEU A 38 -5.48 2.28 0.72
C LEU A 38 -4.34 2.40 1.75
N GLN A 39 -3.31 1.54 1.69
CA GLN A 39 -2.17 1.61 2.62
C GLN A 39 -1.11 2.63 2.19
N LEU A 40 -0.35 2.32 1.13
CA LEU A 40 0.73 3.17 0.63
C LEU A 40 0.67 3.25 -0.89
N ALA A 41 0.56 4.47 -1.39
CA ALA A 41 0.65 4.76 -2.81
C ALA A 41 2.07 4.52 -3.36
N PRO A 42 2.24 4.40 -4.69
CA PRO A 42 3.56 4.37 -5.31
C PRO A 42 4.34 5.64 -4.98
N VAL A 43 5.63 5.46 -4.69
CA VAL A 43 6.53 6.59 -4.41
C VAL A 43 6.88 7.27 -5.73
N GLU A 44 6.57 8.57 -5.83
CA GLU A 44 6.93 9.37 -7.00
C GLU A 44 8.23 10.14 -6.78
N TYR A 45 9.09 10.14 -7.79
CA TYR A 45 10.23 11.04 -7.87
C TYR A 45 9.77 12.44 -8.30
N GLN A 46 10.43 13.50 -7.82
CA GLN A 46 10.03 14.90 -8.03
C GLN A 46 9.78 15.29 -9.50
N GLN A 47 10.43 14.62 -10.46
CA GLN A 47 10.25 14.86 -11.88
C GLN A 47 8.83 14.51 -12.38
N HIS A 48 8.17 13.52 -11.76
CA HIS A 48 6.80 13.12 -12.11
C HIS A 48 5.71 14.01 -11.47
N GLN A 49 6.03 14.75 -10.41
CA GLN A 49 5.07 15.65 -9.75
C GLN A 49 4.68 16.84 -10.64
N GLN A 50 5.47 17.16 -11.67
CA GLN A 50 5.17 18.24 -12.63
C GLN A 50 4.20 17.82 -13.73
N GLN A 51 3.82 16.53 -13.83
CA GLN A 51 2.85 16.02 -14.81
C GLN A 51 1.71 15.26 -14.13
N PRO A 52 0.74 15.97 -13.53
CA PRO A 52 -0.36 15.36 -12.77
C PRO A 52 -1.32 14.51 -13.60
N SER A 53 -1.20 14.50 -14.94
CA SER A 53 -2.05 13.74 -15.85
C SER A 53 -1.56 12.32 -16.16
N LEU A 54 -0.41 11.90 -15.63
CA LEU A 54 0.13 10.57 -15.90
C LEU A 54 -0.48 9.50 -14.98
N PRO A 55 -0.80 8.30 -15.50
CA PRO A 55 -1.23 7.16 -14.68
C PRO A 55 -0.18 6.83 -13.61
N ARG A 56 -0.58 6.88 -12.34
CA ARG A 56 0.28 6.69 -11.17
C ARG A 56 0.23 5.26 -10.67
N TYR A 57 -0.96 4.70 -10.56
CA TYR A 57 -1.17 3.37 -10.00
C TYR A 57 -1.13 2.28 -11.07
N ALA A 58 -0.69 1.08 -10.69
CA ALA A 58 -0.73 -0.08 -11.57
C ALA A 58 -2.13 -0.37 -12.17
N PHE A 59 -3.21 -0.09 -11.42
CA PHE A 59 -4.58 -0.30 -11.90
C PHE A 59 -5.04 0.69 -12.98
N GLU A 60 -4.31 1.79 -13.17
CA GLU A 60 -4.59 2.78 -14.22
C GLU A 60 -3.91 2.41 -15.54
N SER A 61 -3.06 1.37 -15.55
CA SER A 61 -2.36 0.94 -16.75
C SER A 61 -3.32 0.34 -17.80
N PRO A 62 -3.01 0.51 -19.11
CA PRO A 62 -3.77 -0.15 -20.16
C PRO A 62 -3.79 -1.67 -20.02
N ILE A 63 -2.71 -2.27 -19.51
CA ILE A 63 -2.56 -3.71 -19.31
C ILE A 63 -3.56 -4.23 -18.27
N TRP A 64 -3.78 -3.45 -17.22
CA TRP A 64 -4.76 -3.77 -16.20
C TRP A 64 -6.17 -3.86 -16.78
N ASN A 65 -6.51 -2.97 -17.73
CA ASN A 65 -7.82 -2.95 -18.40
C ASN A 65 -7.95 -4.01 -19.50
N MET A 66 -6.85 -4.42 -20.13
CA MET A 66 -6.84 -5.44 -21.20
C MET A 66 -7.17 -6.84 -20.69
N LYS A 67 -6.92 -7.12 -19.41
CA LYS A 67 -7.27 -8.39 -18.78
C LYS A 67 -8.45 -8.16 -17.85
N GLN A 68 -9.50 -8.97 -17.98
CA GLN A 68 -10.58 -9.03 -16.98
C GLN A 68 -9.99 -9.60 -15.68
N ILE A 69 -9.43 -8.73 -14.84
CA ILE A 69 -8.89 -9.10 -13.55
C ILE A 69 -10.05 -9.52 -12.65
N VAL A 70 -9.98 -10.75 -12.15
CA VAL A 70 -10.91 -11.23 -11.13
C VAL A 70 -10.45 -10.67 -9.78
N THR A 71 -11.26 -9.79 -9.21
CA THR A 71 -10.96 -9.15 -7.92
C THR A 71 -11.63 -9.92 -6.79
N VAL A 72 -10.86 -10.23 -5.74
CA VAL A 72 -11.36 -10.84 -4.51
C VAL A 72 -10.97 -9.94 -3.34
N GLU A 73 -11.97 -9.51 -2.56
CA GLU A 73 -11.78 -8.70 -1.36
C GLU A 73 -11.85 -9.60 -0.11
N LEU A 74 -10.85 -9.51 0.76
CA LEU A 74 -10.85 -10.18 2.06
C LEU A 74 -11.43 -9.25 3.13
N LYS A 75 -12.58 -9.62 3.70
CA LYS A 75 -13.32 -8.76 4.64
C LYS A 75 -13.00 -8.98 6.13
N MET A 76 -12.39 -10.11 6.48
CA MET A 76 -12.17 -10.49 7.88
C MET A 76 -10.77 -10.08 8.36
N PRO A 77 -10.65 -9.15 9.33
CA PRO A 77 -9.37 -8.77 9.92
C PRO A 77 -8.94 -9.79 10.98
N TYR A 78 -7.88 -10.56 10.71
CA TYR A 78 -7.37 -11.55 11.65
C TYR A 78 -6.38 -10.99 12.68
N ARG A 79 -5.64 -9.92 12.35
CA ARG A 79 -4.60 -9.35 13.24
C ARG A 79 -5.17 -8.80 14.54
N GLN A 80 -6.37 -8.22 14.50
CA GLN A 80 -7.05 -7.60 15.64
C GLN A 80 -8.28 -8.40 16.08
N GLN A 81 -8.37 -9.70 15.74
CA GLN A 81 -9.59 -10.50 15.93
C GLN A 81 -10.07 -10.55 17.40
N THR A 82 -9.15 -10.44 18.36
CA THR A 82 -9.47 -10.47 19.79
C THR A 82 -9.93 -9.12 20.36
N ASP A 83 -9.80 -8.03 19.60
CA ASP A 83 -10.17 -6.68 20.01
C ASP A 83 -11.04 -6.04 18.92
N THR A 84 -12.36 -6.26 19.01
CA THR A 84 -13.33 -5.78 18.03
C THR A 84 -13.39 -4.26 17.99
N GLY A 85 -13.26 -3.59 19.15
CA GLY A 85 -13.26 -2.13 19.21
C GLY A 85 -12.06 -1.53 18.51
N PHE A 86 -10.88 -2.14 18.65
CA PHE A 86 -9.69 -1.71 17.92
C PHE A 86 -9.77 -2.01 16.42
N ALA A 87 -10.33 -3.17 16.04
CA ALA A 87 -10.55 -3.51 14.62
C ALA A 87 -11.50 -2.50 13.94
N GLU A 88 -12.59 -2.12 14.59
CA GLU A 88 -13.53 -1.10 14.11
C GLU A 88 -12.86 0.27 13.97
N LEU A 89 -12.07 0.67 14.98
CA LEU A 89 -11.30 1.91 14.95
C LEU A 89 -10.35 1.96 13.74
N LEU A 90 -9.59 0.88 13.50
CA LEU A 90 -8.68 0.80 12.35
C LEU A 90 -9.43 0.84 11.03
N ASN A 91 -10.60 0.19 10.94
CA ASN A 91 -11.42 0.21 9.73
C ASN A 91 -11.96 1.61 9.40
N GLN A 92 -12.31 2.42 10.42
CA GLN A 92 -12.70 3.81 10.21
C GLN A 92 -11.54 4.65 9.64
N ILE A 93 -10.33 4.48 10.17
CA ILE A 93 -9.12 5.12 9.62
C ILE A 93 -8.86 4.66 8.18
N TYR A 94 -9.01 3.36 7.93
CA TYR A 94 -8.78 2.74 6.62
C TYR A 94 -9.64 3.36 5.50
N ILE A 95 -10.92 3.62 5.77
CA ILE A 95 -11.84 4.24 4.81
C ILE A 95 -11.83 5.79 4.87
N GLY A 96 -10.98 6.39 5.71
CA GLY A 96 -10.88 7.84 5.88
C GLY A 96 -12.04 8.49 6.63
N GLN A 97 -12.77 7.74 7.46
CA GLN A 97 -13.82 8.25 8.34
C GLN A 97 -13.25 8.63 9.71
N PHE A 98 -13.28 9.93 10.03
CA PHE A 98 -12.73 10.45 11.27
C PHE A 98 -13.83 10.94 12.20
N MET A 99 -14.44 10.02 12.94
CA MET A 99 -15.38 10.39 13.99
C MET A 99 -14.63 10.98 15.20
N PRO A 100 -15.21 11.95 15.93
CA PRO A 100 -14.59 12.55 17.11
C PRO A 100 -14.11 11.52 18.15
N ASP A 101 -14.87 10.43 18.32
CA ASP A 101 -14.52 9.37 19.25
C ASP A 101 -13.24 8.62 18.85
N VAL A 102 -13.02 8.36 17.56
CA VAL A 102 -11.78 7.72 17.06
C VAL A 102 -10.57 8.60 17.36
N LEU A 103 -10.66 9.90 17.09
CA LEU A 103 -9.58 10.85 17.39
C LEU A 103 -9.29 10.89 18.88
N ARG A 104 -10.33 10.90 19.72
CA ARG A 104 -10.18 10.86 21.17
C ARG A 104 -9.44 9.59 21.60
N GLN A 105 -9.81 8.42 21.09
CA GLN A 105 -9.15 7.14 21.41
C GLN A 105 -7.66 7.13 21.01
N LEU A 106 -7.32 7.73 19.86
CA LEU A 106 -5.94 7.85 19.41
C LEU A 106 -5.12 8.82 20.27
N GLN A 107 -5.70 9.96 20.66
CA GLN A 107 -5.03 10.98 21.47
C GLN A 107 -4.56 10.46 22.83
N ILE A 108 -5.33 9.56 23.47
CA ILE A 108 -4.93 8.94 24.75
C ILE A 108 -3.69 8.04 24.60
N ARG A 109 -3.31 7.70 23.36
CA ARG A 109 -2.13 6.88 23.05
C ARG A 109 -0.90 7.72 22.66
N CYS A 110 -1.02 9.04 22.59
CA CYS A 110 0.11 9.93 22.27
C CYS A 110 1.01 10.15 23.49
N ASN A 111 2.31 10.37 23.26
CA ASN A 111 3.31 10.73 24.27
C ASN A 111 3.47 9.74 25.44
N LEU A 112 3.22 8.45 25.21
CA LEU A 112 3.38 7.37 26.20
C LEU A 112 4.86 6.95 26.37
N TRP A 113 5.73 7.89 26.77
CA TRP A 113 7.15 7.62 27.04
C TRP A 113 7.43 7.45 28.55
N PRO A 114 8.38 6.57 28.94
CA PRO A 114 9.16 5.66 28.10
C PRO A 114 8.35 4.43 27.67
N LEU A 115 8.61 3.93 26.45
CA LEU A 115 8.01 2.69 25.96
C LEU A 115 8.53 1.49 26.76
N SER A 116 7.70 0.46 26.92
CA SER A 116 8.12 -0.80 27.53
C SER A 116 9.23 -1.48 26.71
N THR A 117 10.08 -2.26 27.36
CA THR A 117 11.10 -3.06 26.69
C THR A 117 10.47 -4.00 25.65
N GLY A 118 11.09 -4.11 24.48
CA GLY A 118 10.59 -4.94 23.37
C GLY A 118 9.61 -4.25 22.40
N CYS A 119 9.33 -2.95 22.58
CA CYS A 119 8.56 -2.18 21.58
C CYS A 119 9.41 -1.86 20.34
N THR A 120 8.78 -1.95 19.15
CA THR A 120 9.36 -1.48 17.89
C THR A 120 8.84 -0.09 17.56
N SER A 121 9.75 0.86 17.38
CA SER A 121 9.42 2.23 16.95
C SER A 121 9.29 2.29 15.43
N LEU A 122 8.20 2.89 14.95
CA LEU A 122 7.98 3.17 13.52
C LEU A 122 8.11 4.68 13.30
N CYS A 123 8.90 5.08 12.31
CA CYS A 123 9.11 6.48 11.95
C CYS A 123 8.84 6.70 10.47
N ALA A 124 8.46 7.93 10.11
CA ALA A 124 8.14 8.28 8.74
C ALA A 124 9.40 8.33 7.85
N THR A 125 10.54 8.73 8.42
CA THR A 125 11.78 8.93 7.65
C THR A 125 12.90 8.00 8.08
N TYR A 126 13.73 7.62 7.12
CA TYR A 126 14.95 6.86 7.38
C TYR A 126 15.90 7.60 8.33
N LYS A 127 15.95 8.94 8.26
CA LYS A 127 16.79 9.77 9.14
C LYS A 127 16.40 9.61 10.61
N GLU A 128 15.10 9.56 10.92
CA GLU A 128 14.59 9.33 12.28
C GLU A 128 14.88 7.91 12.74
N VAL A 129 14.63 6.91 11.89
CA VAL A 129 14.96 5.51 12.20
C VAL A 129 16.44 5.35 12.55
N LYS A 130 17.32 5.96 11.74
CA LYS A 130 18.76 5.92 11.98
C LYS A 130 19.16 6.61 13.28
N ALA A 131 18.60 7.79 13.56
CA ALA A 131 18.87 8.51 14.80
C ALA A 131 18.45 7.73 16.05
N ILE A 132 17.38 6.95 15.99
CA ILE A 132 16.92 6.11 17.12
C ILE A 132 17.76 4.85 17.26
N ASN A 133 18.14 4.20 16.16
CA ASN A 133 18.90 2.95 16.20
C ASN A 133 20.38 3.15 16.53
N ASP A 134 20.95 4.31 16.19
CA ASP A 134 22.35 4.66 16.46
C ASP A 134 22.55 5.33 17.84
N ALA A 135 21.47 5.62 18.58
CA ALA A 135 21.50 6.21 19.93
C ALA A 135 21.64 5.16 21.03
#